data_AF-A0AA41XQS8-F1
#
_entry.id   AF-A0AA41XQS8-F1
#
_cell.length_a   1.000
_cell.length_b   1.000
_cell.length_c   1.000
_cell.angle_alpha   90.00
_cell.angle_beta   90.00
_cell.angle_gamma   90.00
#
_symmetry.space_group_name_H-M   'P 1'
#
loop_
_entity.id
_entity.type
_entity.pdbx_description
1 polymer ?
#
loop_
_entity_poly.entity_id
_entity_poly.type
_entity_poly.pdbx_seq_one_letter_code
_entity_poly.pdbx_strand_id
1 'polypeptide(L)'
;MIVVDDDVELLTEQIEALRELGRRDEVSESQVYDFSIRWGAALSGRLRRLVHYSRVGALDEAAESRFQSLCAELRSVSDLIERFGIARPRFSDAPGHPRFR
;
A
#
# COMPACT_ATOMS: atom_id res chain seq x y z
N MET A 1 5.16 -13.11 18.98
CA MET A 1 4.79 -11.76 18.51
C MET A 1 5.29 -11.63 17.08
N ILE A 2 4.41 -11.33 16.13
CA ILE A 2 4.83 -11.13 14.75
C ILE A 2 5.39 -9.72 14.64
N VAL A 3 6.67 -9.60 14.26
CA VAL A 3 7.29 -8.30 14.01
C VAL A 3 6.85 -7.85 12.62
N VAL A 4 6.03 -6.80 12.57
CA VAL A 4 5.49 -6.22 11.33
C VAL A 4 6.02 -4.81 11.08
N ASP A 5 6.94 -4.32 11.91
CA ASP A 5 7.43 -2.95 11.86
C ASP A 5 8.10 -2.65 10.52
N ASP A 6 8.92 -3.55 9.99
CA ASP A 6 9.53 -3.44 8.65
C ASP A 6 8.48 -3.35 7.53
N ASP A 7 7.34 -4.03 7.68
CA ASP A 7 6.27 -4.00 6.67
C ASP A 7 5.53 -2.68 6.69
N VAL A 8 5.25 -2.16 7.90
CA VAL A 8 4.61 -0.87 8.10
C VAL A 8 5.54 0.24 7.62
N GLU A 9 6.81 0.22 8.00
CA GLU A 9 7.82 1.23 7.62
C GLU A 9 7.95 1.33 6.10
N LEU A 10 8.18 0.21 5.42
CA LEU A 10 8.34 0.21 3.96
C LEU A 10 7.06 0.63 3.22
N LEU A 11 5.87 0.33 3.75
CA LEU A 11 4.63 0.82 3.15
C LEU A 11 4.44 2.33 3.37
N THR A 12 4.80 2.84 4.54
CA THR A 12 4.80 4.28 4.82
C THR A 12 5.77 5.02 3.90
N GLU A 13 6.99 4.50 3.70
CA GLU A 13 7.95 5.07 2.74
C GLU A 13 7.39 5.12 1.32
N GLN A 14 6.68 4.07 0.89
CA GLN A 14 6.06 4.03 -0.43
C GLN A 14 4.90 5.03 -0.55
N ILE A 15 4.14 5.29 0.52
CA ILE A 15 3.11 6.33 0.56
C ILE A 15 3.75 7.71 0.44
N GLU A 16 4.81 7.99 1.20
CA GLU A 16 5.51 9.27 1.15
C GLU A 16 6.16 9.50 -0.22
N ALA A 17 6.75 8.46 -0.81
CA ALA A 17 7.27 8.53 -2.17
C ALA A 17 6.16 8.82 -3.21
N LEU A 18 4.94 8.29 -3.01
CA LEU A 18 3.79 8.64 -3.87
C LEU A 18 3.37 10.10 -3.69
N ARG A 19 3.31 10.59 -2.45
CA ARG A 19 3.00 12.00 -2.16
C ARG A 19 4.03 12.93 -2.78
N GLU A 20 5.31 12.60 -2.68
CA GLU A 20 6.41 13.35 -3.29
C GLU A 20 6.28 13.35 -4.82
N LEU A 21 6.00 12.19 -5.43
CA LEU A 21 5.74 12.10 -6.87
C LEU A 21 4.57 13.00 -7.29
N GLY A 22 3.50 13.04 -6.49
CA GLY A 22 2.32 13.88 -6.71
C GLY A 22 2.58 15.39 -6.63
N ARG A 23 3.61 15.80 -5.88
CA ARG A 23 4.01 17.20 -5.70
C ARG A 23 4.89 17.75 -6.83
N ARG A 24 5.41 16.89 -7.71
CA ARG A 24 6.24 17.31 -8.84
C ARG A 24 5.38 17.86 -9.98
N ASP A 25 5.83 18.98 -10.55
CA ASP A 25 5.18 19.60 -11.71
C ASP A 25 5.28 18.72 -12.96
N GLU A 26 6.44 18.08 -13.15
CA GLU A 26 6.71 17.16 -14.25
C GLU A 26 7.14 15.79 -13.70
N VAL A 27 6.47 14.74 -14.15
CA VAL A 27 6.80 13.34 -13.86
C VAL A 27 6.84 12.58 -15.17
N SER A 28 7.96 11.90 -15.45
CA SER A 28 8.10 11.11 -16.67
C SER A 28 7.33 9.79 -16.56
N GLU A 29 6.91 9.23 -17.70
CA GLU A 29 6.29 7.90 -17.75
C GLU A 29 7.22 6.82 -17.17
N SER A 30 8.55 6.93 -17.36
CA SER A 30 9.49 5.98 -16.78
C SER A 30 9.51 6.04 -15.25
N GLN A 31 9.42 7.24 -14.66
CA GLN A 31 9.35 7.42 -13.21
C GLN A 31 8.06 6.81 -12.64
N VAL A 32 6.93 7.03 -13.32
CA VAL A 32 5.66 6.42 -12.93
C VAL A 32 5.74 4.89 -13.05
N TYR A 33 6.34 4.37 -14.12
CA TYR A 33 6.50 2.94 -14.35
C TYR A 33 7.35 2.28 -13.25
N ASP A 34 8.54 2.82 -12.98
CA ASP A 34 9.44 2.31 -11.93
C ASP A 34 8.79 2.37 -10.55
N PHE A 35 8.05 3.45 -10.27
CA PHE A 35 7.26 3.55 -9.04
C PHE A 35 6.16 2.50 -8.98
N SER A 36 5.42 2.29 -10.07
CA SER A 36 4.31 1.33 -10.15
C SER A 36 4.74 -0.10 -9.85
N ILE A 37 5.95 -0.50 -10.28
CA ILE A 37 6.53 -1.81 -9.99
C ILE A 37 6.77 -1.97 -8.48
N ARG A 38 7.47 -1.02 -7.87
CA ARG A 38 7.78 -1.06 -6.42
C ARG A 38 6.51 -1.01 -5.59
N TRP A 39 5.57 -0.15 -5.98
CA TRP A 39 4.27 -0.02 -5.36
C TRP A 39 3.48 -1.33 -5.42
N GLY A 40 3.35 -1.94 -6.61
CA GLY A 40 2.66 -3.20 -6.79
C GLY A 40 3.27 -4.36 -5.99
N ALA A 41 4.60 -4.41 -5.91
CA ALA A 41 5.32 -5.39 -5.10
C ALA A 41 5.07 -5.20 -3.60
N ALA A 42 5.08 -3.95 -3.11
CA ALA A 42 4.79 -3.63 -1.72
C ALA A 42 3.35 -4.03 -1.34
N LEU A 43 2.37 -3.72 -2.20
CA LEU A 43 0.96 -4.08 -1.98
C LEU A 43 0.74 -5.60 -1.98
N SER A 44 1.32 -6.30 -2.96
CA SER A 44 1.08 -7.74 -3.14
C SER A 44 1.80 -8.61 -2.11
N GLY A 45 2.91 -8.12 -1.56
CA GLY A 45 3.69 -8.80 -0.53
C GLY A 45 3.34 -8.34 0.88
N ARG A 46 3.73 -7.10 1.21
CA ARG A 46 3.73 -6.59 2.59
C ARG A 46 2.32 -6.27 3.06
N LEU A 47 1.57 -5.49 2.27
CA LEU A 47 0.20 -5.12 2.65
C LEU A 47 -0.68 -6.37 2.77
N ARG A 48 -0.58 -7.30 1.81
CA ARG A 48 -1.32 -8.56 1.86
C ARG A 48 -1.03 -9.35 3.15
N ARG A 49 0.24 -9.43 3.55
CA ARG A 49 0.65 -10.10 4.79
C ARG A 49 0.08 -9.41 6.04
N LEU A 50 0.09 -8.08 6.10
CA LEU A 50 -0.51 -7.31 7.19
C LEU A 50 -2.03 -7.54 7.29
N VAL A 51 -2.72 -7.48 6.14
CA VAL A 51 -4.16 -7.79 6.05
C VAL A 51 -4.46 -9.19 6.55
N HIS A 52 -3.61 -10.17 6.20
CA HIS A 52 -3.74 -11.54 6.68
C HIS A 52 -3.63 -11.60 8.21
N TYR A 53 -2.58 -11.01 8.79
CA TYR A 53 -2.34 -11.06 10.24
C TYR A 53 -3.40 -10.34 11.07
N SER A 54 -3.85 -9.16 10.63
CA SER A 54 -4.97 -8.47 11.27
C SER A 54 -6.23 -9.33 11.25
N ARG A 55 -6.54 -9.94 10.09
CA ARG A 55 -7.72 -10.80 9.94
C ARG A 55 -7.72 -12.04 10.86
N VAL A 56 -6.57 -12.67 11.06
CA VAL A 56 -6.47 -13.85 11.94
C VAL A 56 -6.21 -13.50 13.41
N GLY A 57 -6.19 -12.20 13.76
CA GLY A 57 -5.95 -11.73 15.13
C GLY A 57 -4.52 -11.98 15.62
N ALA A 58 -3.54 -12.01 14.71
CA ALA A 58 -2.13 -12.28 15.04
C ALA A 58 -1.31 -11.02 15.34
N LEU A 59 -1.89 -9.83 15.16
CA LEU A 59 -1.31 -8.56 15.57
C LEU A 59 -1.67 -8.28 17.04
N ASP A 60 -0.70 -7.79 17.81
CA ASP A 60 -1.00 -7.19 19.10
C ASP A 60 -1.68 -5.82 18.93
N GLU A 61 -2.15 -5.23 20.03
CA GLU A 61 -2.87 -3.96 20.01
C GLU A 61 -2.07 -2.82 19.36
N ALA A 62 -0.76 -2.75 19.60
CA ALA A 62 0.10 -1.71 19.04
C ALA A 62 0.28 -1.90 17.53
N ALA A 63 0.53 -3.13 17.09
CA ALA A 63 0.68 -3.48 15.68
C ALA A 63 -0.65 -3.30 14.91
N GLU A 64 -1.78 -3.67 15.51
CA GLU A 64 -3.10 -3.46 14.93
C GLU A 64 -3.40 -1.96 14.79
N SER A 65 -3.13 -1.16 15.81
CA SER A 65 -3.29 0.30 15.74
C SER A 65 -2.45 0.91 14.60
N ARG A 66 -1.18 0.49 14.45
CA ARG A 66 -0.31 0.96 13.35
C ARG A 66 -0.86 0.54 11.99
N PHE A 67 -1.33 -0.70 11.86
CA PHE A 67 -1.91 -1.19 10.62
C PHE A 67 -3.18 -0.43 10.22
N GLN A 68 -4.05 -0.09 11.17
CA GLN A 68 -5.25 0.71 10.88
C GLN A 68 -4.90 2.14 10.43
N SER A 69 -3.90 2.76 11.06
CA SER A 69 -3.37 4.06 10.61
C SER A 69 -2.81 3.97 9.19
N LEU A 70 -2.00 2.95 8.89
CA LEU A 70 -1.47 2.72 7.55
C LEU A 70 -2.59 2.55 6.50
N CYS A 71 -3.66 1.84 6.85
CA CYS A 71 -4.82 1.70 5.97
C CYS A 71 -5.51 3.05 5.70
N ALA A 72 -5.61 3.92 6.71
CA ALA A 72 -6.16 5.26 6.55
C ALA A 72 -5.27 6.11 5.62
N GLU A 73 -3.95 6.02 5.77
CA GLU A 73 -3.01 6.72 4.89
C GLU A 73 -3.10 6.23 3.44
N LEU A 74 -3.14 4.91 3.22
CA LEU A 74 -3.33 4.32 1.89
C LEU A 74 -4.63 4.79 1.22
N ARG A 75 -5.70 5.00 2.00
CA ARG A 75 -6.96 5.57 1.48
C ARG A 75 -6.82 7.05 1.15
N SER A 76 -6.04 7.80 1.93
CA SER A 76 -5.82 9.24 1.72
C SER A 76 -5.09 9.58 0.41
N VAL A 77 -4.32 8.64 -0.15
CA VAL A 77 -3.60 8.82 -1.41
C VAL A 77 -4.32 8.24 -2.63
N SER A 78 -5.61 7.93 -2.52
CA SER A 78 -6.43 7.36 -3.60
C SER A 78 -6.43 8.22 -4.87
N ASP A 79 -6.57 9.54 -4.74
CA ASP A 79 -6.52 10.46 -5.88
C ASP A 79 -5.19 10.39 -6.64
N LEU A 80 -4.06 10.21 -5.94
CA LEU A 80 -2.75 10.05 -6.56
C LEU A 80 -2.63 8.69 -7.27
N ILE A 81 -3.18 7.63 -6.68
CA ILE A 81 -3.22 6.30 -7.28
C ILE A 81 -3.99 6.34 -8.61
N GLU A 82 -5.11 7.07 -8.64
CA GLU A 82 -5.92 7.26 -9.84
C GLU A 82 -5.22 8.15 -10.87
N ARG A 83 -4.65 9.28 -10.44
CA ARG A 83 -3.89 10.21 -11.30
C ARG A 83 -2.74 9.50 -12.03
N PHE A 84 -2.01 8.63 -11.33
CA PHE A 84 -0.87 7.91 -11.90
C PHE A 84 -1.24 6.55 -12.50
N GLY A 85 -2.51 6.11 -12.41
CA GLY A 85 -2.96 4.84 -12.97
C GLY A 85 -2.29 3.60 -12.38
N ILE A 86 -1.84 3.66 -11.11
CA ILE A 86 -1.10 2.56 -10.46
C ILE A 86 -2.04 1.62 -9.67
N ALA A 87 -1.48 0.50 -9.20
CA ALA A 87 -2.25 -0.54 -8.51
C ALA A 87 -2.98 -0.02 -7.26
N ARG A 88 -4.23 -0.45 -7.04
CA ARG A 88 -5.02 -0.07 -5.86
C ARG A 88 -4.74 -1.01 -4.67
N PRO A 89 -4.56 -0.48 -3.44
CA PRO A 89 -4.50 -1.27 -2.22
C PRO A 89 -5.73 -2.16 -2.04
N ARG A 90 -5.51 -3.38 -1.58
CA ARG A 90 -6.58 -4.33 -1.22
C ARG A 90 -6.51 -4.60 0.27
N PHE A 91 -7.54 -4.17 0.99
CA PHE A 91 -7.67 -4.35 2.44
C PHE A 91 -8.39 -5.64 2.82
N SER A 92 -8.53 -6.57 1.87
CA SER A 92 -9.13 -7.88 2.08
C SER A 92 -8.24 -8.95 1.47
N ASP A 93 -8.09 -10.07 2.17
CA ASP A 93 -7.34 -11.24 1.70
C ASP A 93 -8.17 -12.11 0.73
N ALA A 94 -9.33 -11.63 0.29
CA ALA A 94 -10.13 -12.30 -0.71
C ALA A 94 -9.40 -12.25 -2.07
N PRO A 95 -9.26 -13.39 -2.77
CA PRO A 95 -8.73 -13.38 -4.13
C PRO A 95 -9.67 -12.51 -4.98
N GLY A 96 -9.14 -11.40 -5.48
CA GLY A 96 -9.89 -10.52 -6.37
C GLY A 96 -10.28 -11.31 -7.60
N HIS A 97 -11.58 -11.53 -7.79
CA HIS A 97 -12.09 -12.07 -9.05
C HIS A 97 -11.66 -11.10 -10.16
N PRO A 98 -10.93 -11.54 -11.20
CA PRO A 98 -10.64 -10.67 -12.32
C PRO A 98 -11.97 -10.26 -12.96
N ARG A 99 -12.33 -8.98 -12.83
CA ARG A 99 -13.35 -8.38 -13.69
C ARG A 99 -12.69 -8.08 -15.02
N PHE A 100 -12.74 -9.06 -15.91
CA PHE A 100 -12.57 -8.78 -17.33
C PHE A 100 -13.72 -7.86 -17.73
N ARG A 101 -13.38 -6.65 -18.16
CA ARG A 101 -14.31 -5.70 -18.77
C ARG A 101 -13.98 -5.62 -20.25
#